data_AF-A0A9D8DTU3-F1
#
_entry.id   AF-A0A9D8DTU3-F1
#
_cell.length_a   1.000
_cell.length_b   1.000
_cell.length_c   1.000
_cell.angle_alpha   90.00
_cell.angle_beta   90.00
_cell.angle_gamma   90.00
#
_symmetry.space_group_name_H-M   'P 1'
#
loop_
_entity.id
_entity.type
_entity.pdbx_description
1 polymer ?
#
loop_
_entity_poly.entity_id
_entity_poly.type
_entity_poly.pdbx_seq_one_letter_code
_entity_poly.pdbx_strand_id
1 'polypeptide(L)' 'MTRLEPGDRAPVFTLLDDRGRTVSLTSYKGKTVVGVIRSTFVIGSTGRIERAMYAVKATGHIAKLRRDLGID' A
#
# COMPACT_ATOMS: atom_id res chain seq x y z
N MET A 1 -10.89 17.25 20.57
CA MET A 1 -10.52 16.19 19.60
C MET A 1 -9.32 16.72 18.82
N THR A 2 -8.12 16.25 19.13
CA THR A 2 -6.86 16.89 18.70
C THR A 2 -6.54 16.50 17.25
N ARG A 3 -6.47 17.49 16.36
CA ARG A 3 -6.02 17.33 14.97
C ARG A 3 -4.49 17.41 14.95
N LEU A 4 -3.83 16.44 14.32
CA LEU A 4 -2.37 16.38 14.20
C LEU A 4 -1.93 17.17 12.96
N GLU A 5 -0.94 18.03 13.10
CA GLU A 5 -0.38 18.83 11.99
C GLU A 5 1.01 18.31 11.58
N PRO A 6 1.44 18.51 10.32
CA PRO A 6 2.75 18.08 9.85
C PRO A 6 3.89 18.71 10.67
N GLY A 7 4.68 17.89 11.36
CA GLY A 7 5.77 18.31 12.25
C GLY A 7 5.61 17.85 13.71
N ASP A 8 4.40 17.47 14.11
CA ASP A 8 4.15 16.92 15.45
C ASP A 8 4.76 15.53 15.62
N ARG A 9 5.26 15.23 16.83
CA ARG A 9 5.72 13.89 17.17
C ARG A 9 4.53 12.94 17.09
N ALA A 10 4.64 11.94 16.21
CA ALA A 10 3.61 10.92 16.06
C ALA A 10 3.27 10.29 17.43
N PRO A 11 1.98 10.24 17.80
CA PRO A 11 1.58 9.62 19.05
C PRO A 11 1.89 8.13 19.01
N VAL A 12 2.22 7.57 20.17
CA VAL A 12 2.48 6.13 20.27
C VAL A 12 1.17 5.40 20.09
N PHE A 13 1.00 4.80 18.92
CA PHE A 13 -0.12 3.92 18.63
C PHE A 13 0.35 2.58 18.09
N THR A 14 -0.51 1.58 18.26
CA THR A 14 -0.29 0.22 17.81
C THR A 14 -1.41 -0.14 16.85
N LEU A 15 -1.05 -0.55 15.63
CA LEU A 15 -2.00 -0.94 14.59
C LEU A 15 -1.65 -2.34 14.07
N LEU A 16 -2.59 -2.98 13.42
CA LEU A 16 -2.36 -4.24 12.72
C LEU A 16 -1.76 -3.97 11.34
N ASP A 17 -0.75 -4.74 10.95
CA ASP A 17 -0.24 -4.77 9.58
C ASP A 17 -1.19 -5.55 8.66
N ASP A 18 -0.87 -5.57 7.38
CA ASP A 18 -1.66 -6.23 6.34
C ASP A 18 -1.66 -7.77 6.41
N ARG A 19 -0.88 -8.33 7.33
CA ARG A 19 -0.79 -9.77 7.62
C ARG A 19 -1.35 -10.09 9.01
N GLY A 20 -2.02 -9.14 9.66
CA GLY A 20 -2.63 -9.29 10.98
C GLY A 20 -1.63 -9.27 12.14
N ARG A 21 -0.39 -8.83 11.91
CA ARG A 21 0.62 -8.71 12.97
C ARG A 21 0.57 -7.33 13.60
N THR A 22 0.66 -7.29 14.91
CA THR A 22 0.68 -6.06 15.69
C THR A 22 1.98 -5.29 15.45
N VAL A 23 1.88 -4.10 14.87
CA VAL A 23 3.01 -3.18 14.63
C VAL A 23 2.86 -1.90 15.45
N SER A 24 3.94 -1.54 16.15
CA SER A 24 4.02 -0.31 16.95
C SER A 24 4.98 0.67 16.28
N LEU A 25 4.63 1.97 16.28
CA LEU A 25 5.50 3.05 15.81
C LEU A 25 6.87 3.09 16.52
N THR A 26 6.98 2.55 17.73
CA THR A 26 8.25 2.44 18.46
C THR A 26 9.25 1.50 17.77
N SER A 27 8.81 0.49 17.01
CA SER A 27 9.72 -0.43 16.31
C SER A 27 10.38 0.18 15.07
N TYR A 28 9.84 1.30 14.58
CA TYR A 28 10.31 2.04 13.42
C TYR A 28 11.08 3.33 13.78
N LYS A 29 11.21 3.66 15.06
CA LYS A 29 11.93 4.86 15.53
C LYS A 29 13.39 4.79 15.06
N GLY A 30 13.80 5.71 14.18
CA GLY A 30 15.17 5.82 13.66
C GLY A 30 15.52 4.89 12.50
N LYS A 31 14.54 4.23 11.86
CA LYS A 31 14.79 3.35 10.70
C LYS A 31 14.27 3.97 9.40
N THR A 32 15.18 4.30 8.48
CA THR A 32 14.85 4.61 7.08
C THR A 32 14.43 3.33 6.38
N VAL A 33 13.16 3.21 6.01
CA VAL A 33 12.64 2.03 5.30
C VAL A 33 12.79 2.26 3.80
N VAL A 34 13.82 1.66 3.21
CA VAL A 34 13.94 1.54 1.75
C VAL A 34 13.13 0.32 1.33
N GLY A 35 11.95 0.57 0.75
CA GLY A 35 11.04 -0.47 0.26
C GLY A 35 10.76 -0.31 -1.22
N VAL A 36 10.56 -1.43 -1.92
CA VAL A 36 10.12 -1.41 -3.32
C VAL A 36 8.65 -1.00 -3.38
N ILE A 37 8.37 0.16 -3.96
CA ILE A 37 7.02 0.58 -4.33
C ILE A 37 6.68 -0.11 -5.66
N ARG A 38 5.72 -1.03 -5.63
CA ARG A 38 5.25 -1.71 -6.85
C ARG A 38 4.09 -0.93 -7.46
N SER A 39 4.05 -0.91 -8.78
CA SER A 39 2.95 -0.32 -9.55
C SER A 39 2.48 -1.33 -10.60
N THR A 40 1.20 -1.32 -10.91
CA THR A 40 0.58 -2.18 -11.93
C THR A 40 -0.24 -1.33 -12.88
N PHE A 41 -0.05 -1.56 -14.18
CA PHE A 41 -0.73 -0.84 -15.25
C PHE A 41 -1.46 -1.86 -16.13
N VAL A 42 -2.71 -1.55 -16.44
CA VAL A 42 -3.52 -2.29 -17.41
C VAL A 42 -3.47 -1.51 -18.71
N ILE A 43 -3.01 -2.16 -19.77
CA ILE A 43 -2.89 -1.58 -21.11
C ILE A 43 -3.98 -2.20 -21.97
N GLY A 44 -4.85 -1.35 -22.51
CA GLY A 44 -5.92 -1.74 -23.42
C GLY A 44 -5.39 -2.10 -24.82
N SER A 45 -6.27 -2.64 -25.65
CA SER A 45 -5.95 -3.09 -27.02
C SER A 45 -5.41 -1.98 -27.95
N THR A 46 -5.67 -0.72 -27.62
CA THR A 46 -5.17 0.46 -28.35
C THR A 46 -3.79 0.93 -27.89
N GLY A 47 -3.16 0.22 -26.95
CA GLY A 47 -1.88 0.60 -26.36
C GLY A 47 -1.98 1.73 -25.32
N ARG A 48 -3.18 2.09 -24.87
CA ARG A 48 -3.42 3.10 -23.83
C ARG A 48 -3.59 2.48 -22.45
N ILE A 49 -3.19 3.22 -21.41
CA ILE A 49 -3.41 2.81 -20.02
C ILE A 49 -4.89 2.98 -19.68
N GLU A 50 -5.55 1.86 -19.38
CA GLU A 50 -6.95 1.85 -18.92
C GLU A 50 -7.03 1.93 -17.39
N ARG A 51 -6.01 1.44 -16.68
CA ARG A 51 -5.94 1.48 -15.22
C ARG A 51 -4.50 1.59 -14.74
N ALA A 52 -4.27 2.46 -13.76
CA ALA A 52 -3.01 2.59 -13.05
C ALA A 52 -3.24 2.36 -11.55
N MET A 53 -2.47 1.46 -10.96
CA MET A 53 -2.50 1.13 -9.54
C MET A 53 -1.10 1.32 -8.96
N TYR A 54 -0.99 2.16 -7.94
CA TYR A 54 0.28 2.52 -7.31
C TYR A 54 0.39 1.90 -5.93
N ALA A 55 1.63 1.72 -5.46
CA ALA A 55 1.94 1.16 -4.15
C ALA A 55 1.22 -0.17 -3.86
N VAL A 56 1.16 -1.04 -4.87
CA VAL A 56 0.41 -2.31 -4.78
C VAL A 56 1.16 -3.32 -3.90
N LYS A 57 0.40 -3.99 -3.03
CA LYS A 57 0.89 -5.17 -2.30
C LYS A 57 0.92 -6.36 -3.25
N ALA A 58 2.05 -7.06 -3.36
CA ALA A 58 2.16 -8.17 -4.31
C ALA A 58 1.23 -9.35 -3.98
N THR A 59 1.02 -9.62 -2.69
CA THR A 59 0.23 -10.76 -2.22
C THR A 59 -1.23 -10.61 -2.63
N GLY A 60 -1.74 -11.55 -3.44
CA GLY A 60 -3.15 -11.60 -3.85
C GLY A 60 -3.59 -10.56 -4.88
N HIS A 61 -2.72 -9.62 -5.28
CA HIS A 61 -3.09 -8.54 -6.21
C HIS A 61 -3.44 -9.05 -7.60
N ILE A 62 -2.69 -10.04 -8.12
CA ILE A 62 -2.96 -10.61 -9.46
C ILE A 62 -4.34 -11.29 -9.49
N ALA A 63 -4.68 -12.08 -8.47
CA ALA A 63 -5.97 -12.76 -8.42
C ALA A 63 -7.13 -11.77 -8.35
N LYS A 64 -6.97 -10.66 -7.61
CA LYS A 64 -7.96 -9.58 -7.60
C LYS A 64 -8.05 -8.89 -8.96
N LEU A 65 -6.92 -8.57 -9.58
CA LEU A 65 -6.87 -7.90 -10.88
C LEU A 65 -7.57 -8.72 -11.97
N ARG A 66 -7.38 -10.04 -11.99
CA ARG A 66 -8.03 -10.95 -12.94
C ARG A 66 -9.56 -10.93 -12.82
N ARG A 67 -10.08 -10.97 -11.58
CA ARG A 67 -11.52 -10.81 -11.31
C ARG A 67 -12.05 -9.44 -11.73
N ASP A 68 -11.34 -8.38 -11.35
CA ASP A 68 -11.75 -7.00 -11.67
C ASP A 68 -11.78 -6.74 -13.19
N LEU A 69 -10.96 -7.46 -13.96
CA LEU A 69 -10.92 -7.41 -15.42
C LEU A 69 -11.83 -8.45 -16.09
N GLY A 70 -12.46 -9.35 -15.34
CA GLY A 70 -13.34 -10.39 -15.89
C GLY A 70 -12.61 -11.42 -16.77
N ILE A 71 -11.34 -11.69 -16.50
CA ILE A 71 -10.46 -12.59 -17.30
C ILE A 71 -10.11 -13.89 -16.56
N ASP A 72 -10.91 -14.25 -15.57
CA ASP A 72 -10.84 -15.56 -14.88
C ASP A 72 -11.69 -16.62 -15.58
#